data_AF-A0A536TRD4-F1
#
_entry.id   AF-A0A536TRD4-F1
#
_cell.length_a   1.000
_cell.length_b   1.000
_cell.length_c   1.000
_cell.angle_alpha   90.00
_cell.angle_beta   90.00
_cell.angle_gamma   90.00
#
_symmetry.space_group_name_H-M   'P 1'
#
loop_
_entity.id
_entity.type
_entity.pdbx_description
1 polymer ?
#
loop_
_entity_poly.entity_id
_entity_poly.type
_entity_poly.pdbx_seq_one_letter_code
_entity_poly.pdbx_strand_id
1 'polypeptide(L)'
;HWRGALLANEMLDAVPPHLIARKDGAWFERGVETGVAGEFRFADRPLANRALRDAAKSRFPDDADYASEINPAAQALVRSLALRCDAGALLIFDYGFPASEYYHP
;
A
#
# COMPACT_ATOMS: atom_id res chain seq x y z
N HIS A 1 5.09 -21.68 14.56
CA HIS A 1 5.60 -22.32 13.33
C HIS A 1 4.52 -23.23 12.75
N TRP A 2 4.55 -23.50 11.45
CA TRP A 2 3.55 -24.32 10.75
C TRP A 2 4.19 -25.14 9.61
N ARG A 3 3.56 -26.27 9.28
CA ARG A 3 3.94 -27.17 8.16
C ARG A 3 2.69 -27.51 7.38
N GLY A 4 2.65 -27.23 6.08
CA GLY A 4 1.45 -27.47 5.25
C GLY A 4 1.24 -26.44 4.14
N ALA A 5 0.02 -26.29 3.66
CA ALA A 5 -0.35 -25.24 2.71
C ALA A 5 -1.31 -24.26 3.38
N LEU A 6 -1.02 -22.95 3.29
CA LEU A 6 -1.95 -21.89 3.64
C LEU A 6 -2.57 -21.35 2.36
N LEU A 7 -3.90 -21.32 2.30
CA LEU A 7 -4.65 -20.68 1.22
C LEU A 7 -5.31 -19.41 1.78
N ALA A 8 -5.10 -18.29 1.11
CA ALA A 8 -5.75 -17.03 1.41
C ALA A 8 -6.42 -16.50 0.14
N ASN A 9 -7.72 -16.23 0.21
CA ASN A 9 -8.50 -15.64 -0.87
C ASN A 9 -8.96 -14.25 -0.44
N GLU A 10 -8.71 -13.23 -1.26
CA GLU A 10 -9.16 -11.83 -1.04
C GLU A 10 -8.82 -11.36 0.37
N MET A 11 -7.54 -11.51 0.72
CA MET A 11 -7.03 -11.19 2.06
C MET A 11 -6.15 -9.94 2.02
N LEU A 12 -5.37 -9.74 0.95
CA LEU A 12 -4.39 -8.66 0.87
C LEU A 12 -5.05 -7.34 0.48
N ASP A 13 -6.09 -7.37 -0.35
CA ASP A 13 -6.91 -6.19 -0.70
C ASP A 13 -7.61 -5.55 0.51
N ALA A 14 -7.94 -6.35 1.53
CA ALA A 14 -8.53 -5.88 2.77
C ALA A 14 -7.53 -5.26 3.76
N VAL A 15 -6.21 -5.38 3.51
CA VAL A 15 -5.19 -4.81 4.40
C VAL A 15 -5.07 -3.29 4.15
N PRO A 16 -5.17 -2.43 5.18
CA PRO A 16 -5.20 -0.98 4.98
C PRO A 16 -3.92 -0.43 4.31
N PRO A 17 -4.03 0.21 3.13
CA PRO A 17 -2.91 0.90 2.50
C PRO A 17 -2.73 2.31 3.05
N HIS A 18 -1.59 2.91 2.74
CA HIS A 18 -1.38 4.36 2.80
C HIS A 18 -1.65 4.97 1.43
N LEU A 19 -2.44 6.04 1.36
CA LEU A 19 -2.62 6.82 0.14
C LEU A 19 -1.56 7.92 0.07
N ILE A 20 -0.71 7.87 -0.93
CA ILE A 20 0.38 8.82 -1.13
C ILE A 20 0.10 9.64 -2.39
N ALA A 21 0.31 10.95 -2.31
CA ALA A 21 0.16 11.86 -3.43
C ALA A 21 1.43 12.68 -3.66
N ARG A 22 1.80 12.85 -4.92
CA ARG A 22 2.78 13.84 -5.39
C ARG A 22 2.01 14.95 -6.10
N LYS A 23 2.18 16.18 -5.65
CA LYS A 23 1.56 17.38 -6.22
C LYS A 23 2.57 18.50 -6.31
N ASP A 24 2.77 19.07 -7.48
CA ASP A 24 3.74 20.17 -7.72
C ASP A 24 5.15 19.85 -7.16
N GLY A 25 5.58 18.59 -7.29
CA GLY A 25 6.86 18.09 -6.76
C GLY A 25 6.92 17.87 -5.24
N ALA A 26 5.88 18.24 -4.49
CA ALA A 26 5.75 17.99 -3.06
C ALA A 26 5.03 16.66 -2.76
N TRP A 27 5.37 16.04 -1.64
CA TRP A 27 4.84 14.73 -1.22
C TRP A 27 3.87 14.86 -0.06
N PHE A 28 2.73 14.22 -0.19
CA PHE A 28 1.64 14.23 0.78
C PHE A 28 1.17 12.83 1.10
N GLU A 29 0.73 12.65 2.35
CA GLU A 29 -0.13 11.52 2.72
C GLU A 29 -1.58 12.01 2.68
N ARG A 30 -2.42 11.27 1.95
CA ARG A 30 -3.85 11.55 1.84
C ARG A 30 -4.56 10.82 2.97
N GLY A 31 -5.05 11.60 3.94
CA GLY A 31 -5.93 11.14 4.98
C GLY A 31 -7.36 11.56 4.75
N VAL A 32 -8.16 11.46 5.81
CA VAL A 32 -9.54 11.95 5.86
C VAL A 32 -9.62 13.10 6.87
N GLU A 33 -10.48 14.06 6.58
CA GLU A 33 -10.92 15.07 7.54
C GLU A 33 -12.44 15.24 7.48
N THR A 34 -12.99 15.91 8.50
CA THR A 34 -14.40 16.25 8.57
C THR A 34 -14.64 17.64 7.99
N GLY A 35 -15.58 17.75 7.06
CA GLY A 35 -16.03 19.01 6.49
C GLY A 35 -16.99 19.77 7.42
N VAL A 36 -17.47 20.92 6.95
CA VAL A 36 -18.29 21.84 7.77
C VAL A 36 -19.65 21.24 8.13
N ALA A 37 -20.20 20.35 7.30
CA ALA A 37 -21.47 19.68 7.54
C ALA A 37 -21.31 18.29 8.18
N GLY A 38 -20.10 17.91 8.62
CA GLY A 38 -19.83 16.62 9.23
C GLY A 38 -19.48 15.49 8.25
N GLU A 39 -19.41 15.78 6.95
CA GLU A 39 -19.06 14.83 5.91
C GLU A 39 -17.56 14.49 5.92
N PHE A 40 -17.21 13.27 5.51
CA PHE A 40 -15.82 12.89 5.30
C PHE A 40 -15.32 13.37 3.93
N ARG A 41 -14.13 13.96 3.91
CA ARG A 41 -13.43 14.34 2.68
C ARG A 41 -11.96 13.98 2.75
N PHE A 42 -11.35 13.70 1.61
CA PHE A 42 -9.91 13.52 1.53
C PHE A 42 -9.17 14.82 1.87
N ALA A 43 -8.07 14.70 2.60
CA ALA A 43 -7.20 15.80 2.95
C ALA A 43 -5.74 15.39 2.87
N ASP A 44 -4.98 16.13 2.08
CA ASP A 44 -3.56 15.89 1.89
C ASP A 44 -2.77 16.64 2.97
N ARG A 45 -1.90 15.92 3.69
CA ARG A 45 -0.98 16.48 4.69
C ARG A 45 0.45 16.19 4.29
N PRO A 46 1.42 17.09 4.59
CA PRO A 46 2.82 16.84 4.24
C PRO A 46 3.28 15.45 4.71
N LEU A 47 3.85 14.68 3.79
CA LEU A 47 4.28 13.31 4.09
C LEU A 47 5.50 13.33 5.01
N ALA A 48 5.30 13.07 6.30
CA ALA A 48 6.38 13.06 7.29
C ALA A 48 7.17 11.74 7.26
N ASN A 49 6.50 10.60 6.99
CA ASN A 49 7.11 9.28 7.03
C ASN A 49 8.13 9.10 5.89
N ARG A 50 9.42 9.02 6.26
CA ARG A 50 10.54 8.87 5.30
C ARG A 50 10.47 7.56 4.53
N ALA A 51 10.12 6.45 5.16
CA ALA A 51 10.07 5.15 4.49
C ALA A 51 8.98 5.10 3.42
N LEU A 52 7.80 5.66 3.70
CA LEU A 52 6.72 5.78 2.72
C LEU A 52 7.11 6.71 1.56
N ARG A 53 7.77 7.83 1.85
CA ARG A 53 8.26 8.76 0.83
C ARG A 53 9.32 8.12 -0.09
N ASP A 54 10.29 7.41 0.47
CA ASP A 54 11.32 6.73 -0.32
C ASP A 54 10.70 5.61 -1.18
N ALA A 55 9.72 4.88 -0.63
CA ALA A 55 8.96 3.88 -1.37
C ALA A 55 8.14 4.49 -2.52
N ALA A 56 7.52 5.65 -2.31
CA ALA A 56 6.77 6.35 -3.35
C ALA A 56 7.68 6.87 -4.46
N LYS A 57 8.80 7.52 -4.11
CA LYS A 57 9.81 8.00 -5.06
C LYS A 57 10.40 6.92 -5.95
N SER A 58 10.49 5.68 -5.46
CA SER A 58 11.05 4.56 -6.23
C SER A 58 10.02 3.84 -7.11
N ARG A 59 8.73 4.19 -7.00
CA ARG A 59 7.63 3.46 -7.64
C ARG A 59 6.78 4.33 -8.53
N PHE A 60 6.52 5.58 -8.13
CA PHE A 60 5.59 6.46 -8.83
C PHE A 60 6.27 7.07 -10.06
N PRO A 61 5.52 7.35 -11.14
CA PRO A 61 6.00 8.11 -12.28
C PRO A 61 6.54 9.49 -11.89
N ASP A 62 7.63 9.90 -12.53
CA ASP A 62 8.35 11.14 -12.21
C ASP A 62 7.86 12.37 -12.99
N ASP A 63 6.98 12.20 -13.97
CA ASP A 63 6.60 13.22 -14.96
C ASP A 63 5.26 13.93 -14.70
N ALA A 64 4.43 13.44 -13.77
CA ALA A 64 3.14 14.06 -13.47
C ALA A 64 2.74 14.02 -11.98
N ASP A 65 1.77 14.85 -11.60
CA ASP A 65 1.05 14.66 -10.34
C ASP A 65 0.46 13.25 -10.31
N TYR A 66 0.70 12.54 -9.21
CA TYR A 66 0.38 11.12 -9.13
C TYR A 66 -0.12 10.78 -7.72
N ALA A 67 -1.15 9.95 -7.63
CA ALA A 67 -1.66 9.47 -6.36
C ALA A 67 -1.95 7.97 -6.46
N SER A 68 -1.38 7.20 -5.54
CA SER A 68 -1.55 5.75 -5.51
C SER A 68 -1.33 5.23 -4.09
N GLU A 69 -1.58 3.94 -3.92
CA GLU A 69 -1.45 3.24 -2.66
C GLU A 69 -0.06 2.64 -2.48
N ILE A 70 0.40 2.66 -1.23
CA ILE A 70 1.54 1.87 -0.77
C ILE A 70 1.09 1.10 0.46
N ASN A 71 1.26 -0.22 0.44
CA ASN A 71 0.76 -1.09 1.50
C ASN A 71 1.88 -1.89 2.21
N PRO A 72 2.66 -1.27 3.12
CA PRO A 72 3.67 -1.97 3.90
C PRO A 72 3.07 -3.00 4.86
N ALA A 73 1.81 -2.81 5.28
CA ALA A 73 1.13 -3.74 6.17
C ALA A 73 0.87 -5.09 5.47
N ALA A 74 0.42 -5.09 4.22
CA ALA A 74 0.26 -6.31 3.42
C ALA A 74 1.59 -7.03 3.23
N GLN A 75 2.66 -6.28 2.92
CA GLN A 75 4.02 -6.82 2.80
C GLN A 75 4.51 -7.44 4.12
N ALA A 76 4.26 -6.77 5.24
CA ALA A 76 4.61 -7.27 6.56
C ALA A 76 3.81 -8.52 6.96
N LEU A 77 2.53 -8.61 6.58
CA LEU A 77 1.68 -9.78 6.80
C LEU A 77 2.24 -11.00 6.06
N VAL A 78 2.49 -10.89 4.76
CA VAL A 78 3.09 -11.96 3.95
C VAL A 78 4.43 -12.40 4.53
N ARG A 79 5.30 -11.43 4.87
CA ARG A 79 6.60 -11.71 5.52
C ARG A 79 6.44 -12.47 6.83
N SER A 80 5.49 -12.07 7.67
CA SER A 80 5.25 -12.69 8.98
C SER A 80 4.69 -14.11 8.87
N LEU A 81 3.85 -14.38 7.87
CA LEU A 81 3.36 -15.72 7.56
C LEU A 81 4.49 -16.62 7.06
N ALA A 82 5.31 -16.12 6.14
CA ALA A 82 6.45 -16.83 5.59
C ALA A 82 7.49 -17.19 6.66
N LEU A 83 7.80 -16.26 7.58
CA LEU A 83 8.75 -16.50 8.69
C LEU A 83 8.30 -17.61 9.65
N ARG A 84 7.00 -17.93 9.69
CA ARG A 84 6.45 -18.99 10.53
C ARG A 84 6.33 -20.33 9.79
N CYS A 85 6.60 -20.37 8.49
CA CYS A 85 6.56 -21.59 7.68
C CYS A 85 7.85 -22.40 7.87
N ASP A 86 7.74 -23.61 8.40
CA ASP A 86 8.89 -24.52 8.49
C ASP A 86 9.06 -25.34 7.21
N ALA A 87 7.94 -25.76 6.60
CA ALA A 87 7.93 -26.52 5.34
C ALA A 87 6.53 -26.46 4.71
N GLY A 88 6.45 -26.03 3.45
CA GLY A 88 5.17 -25.92 2.75
C GLY A 88 5.06 -24.74 1.80
N ALA A 89 3.83 -24.25 1.58
CA ALA A 89 3.54 -23.15 0.66
C ALA A 89 2.45 -22.21 1.19
N LEU A 90 2.53 -20.94 0.75
CA LEU A 90 1.50 -19.91 0.93
C LEU A 90 0.97 -19.56 -0.46
N LEU A 91 -0.32 -19.82 -0.71
CA LEU A 91 -1.00 -19.50 -1.95
C LEU A 91 -2.02 -18.40 -1.67
N ILE A 92 -1.84 -17.25 -2.32
CA ILE A 92 -2.71 -16.09 -2.16
C ILE A 92 -3.36 -15.79 -3.50
N PHE A 93 -4.69 -15.69 -3.49
CA PHE A 93 -5.51 -15.33 -4.65
C PHE A 93 -6.14 -13.99 -4.34
N ASP A 94 -5.78 -12.98 -5.14
CA ASP A 94 -6.21 -11.61 -4.94
C ASP A 94 -6.17 -10.85 -6.28
N TYR A 95 -6.92 -9.76 -6.38
CA TYR A 95 -6.82 -8.87 -7.53
C TYR A 95 -5.62 -7.95 -7.38
N GLY A 96 -4.91 -7.71 -8.48
CA GLY A 96 -3.79 -6.77 -8.46
C GLY A 96 -2.90 -6.92 -9.68
N PHE A 97 -1.83 -6.12 -9.68
CA PHE A 97 -0.89 -6.02 -10.78
C PHE A 97 0.56 -6.03 -10.28
N PRO A 98 1.52 -6.47 -11.10
CA PRO A 98 2.93 -6.21 -10.84
C PRO A 98 3.21 -4.71 -10.75
N ALA A 99 4.28 -4.33 -10.04
CA ALA A 99 4.58 -2.92 -9.78
C ALA A 99 4.64 -2.03 -11.04
N SER A 100 5.15 -2.55 -12.17
CA SER A 100 5.24 -1.81 -13.43
C SER A 100 3.88 -1.45 -14.04
N GLU A 101 2.85 -2.25 -13.76
CA GLU A 101 1.48 -2.02 -14.24
C GLU A 101 0.64 -1.30 -13.17
N TYR A 102 0.84 -1.64 -11.90
CA TYR A 102 0.15 -0.99 -10.78
C TYR A 102 0.51 0.50 -10.67
N TYR A 103 1.76 0.87 -10.96
CA TYR A 103 2.24 2.26 -10.94
C TYR A 103 2.48 2.83 -12.35
N HIS A 104 1.73 2.34 -13.35
CA HIS A 104 1.84 2.87 -14.71
C HIS A 104 1.46 4.37 -14.75
N PRO A 105 2.13 5.21 -15.57
CA PRO A 105 1.74 6.60 -15.84
C PRO A 105 0.33 6.75 -16.41
#